data_AF-A0A3C1UJE9-F1
#
_entry.id   AF-A0A3C1UJE9-F1
#
_cell.length_a   1.000
_cell.length_b   1.000
_cell.length_c   1.000
_cell.angle_alpha   90.00
_cell.angle_beta   90.00
_cell.angle_gamma   90.00
#
_symmetry.space_group_name_H-M   'P 1'
#
loop_
_entity.id
_entity.type
_entity.pdbx_description
1 polymer ?
#
loop_
_entity_poly.entity_id
_entity_poly.type
_entity_poly.pdbx_seq_one_letter_code
_entity_poly.pdbx_strand_id
1 'polypeptide(L)'
;FPKQTGRADWEKGEIKLYCNQVFVSDSIKEVVPRYLLPLRGVLDSPDIPLNVSRSALQTDRRVRSIGQFVSKKLADKLRDLKKDNPDQYAEAWDALAPFVKIGAMEDEKFSEQVSDLILFQTTAKKEDSEDLLEGNGRTYTTISSYRTRQANDNQKRILYCTDEIAQAGALSLWKSQGAEILFAETVLDSQFIPWLESKENELTFQRVDSELDSSLQDDQPEISDQEGETKSESLRTLIKKALNNDKVTVQVQSLKGGADAPAALILLPEQMRRMNDIGALMEQRLPGLPDYHVLLVNRQHPLVEALLNLESGSVVIADGATSPSHQLAVDLAQHLYDLARLAVNGLEPAELGQFQSRATLLMSSLLRRGT
;
A
#
# COMPACT_ATOMS: atom_id res chain seq x y z
N PHE A 1 2.98 17.52 19.80
CA PHE A 1 4.04 16.49 19.75
C PHE A 1 5.24 17.04 18.97
N PRO A 2 6.49 16.66 19.30
CA PRO A 2 7.67 17.17 18.61
C PRO A 2 7.66 16.74 17.14
N LYS A 3 7.78 17.69 16.21
CA LYS A 3 7.97 17.41 14.78
C LYS A 3 9.45 17.06 14.58
N GLN A 4 9.79 15.80 14.34
CA GLN A 4 11.20 15.33 14.25
C GLN A 4 11.61 14.93 12.84
N THR A 5 12.90 15.12 12.53
CA THR A 5 13.50 15.07 11.19
C THR A 5 14.49 13.90 11.00
N GLY A 6 14.37 12.78 11.74
CA GLY A 6 15.18 11.59 11.47
C GLY A 6 15.25 10.52 12.57
N ARG A 7 15.79 9.34 12.22
CA ARG A 7 15.92 8.14 13.09
C ARG A 7 16.89 8.32 14.27
N ALA A 8 17.87 9.21 14.17
CA ALA A 8 18.92 9.41 15.17
C ALA A 8 18.44 10.17 16.42
N ASP A 9 17.36 10.95 16.32
CA ASP A 9 16.78 11.68 17.46
C ASP A 9 15.86 10.79 18.31
N TRP A 10 15.31 9.71 17.74
CA TRP A 10 14.47 8.73 18.44
C TRP A 10 15.19 8.07 19.62
N GLU A 11 16.47 7.75 19.46
CA GLU A 11 17.21 6.98 20.46
C GLU A 11 17.84 7.84 21.56
N LYS A 12 17.88 9.16 21.43
CA LYS A 12 18.53 10.00 22.47
C LYS A 12 17.71 10.03 23.76
N GLY A 13 16.39 10.04 23.66
CA GLY A 13 15.49 10.14 24.80
C GLY A 13 15.58 11.50 25.48
N GLU A 14 14.45 12.20 25.64
CA GLU A 14 14.42 13.53 26.25
C GLU A 14 13.64 13.54 27.58
N ILE A 15 13.37 12.37 28.15
CA ILE A 15 12.74 12.25 29.47
C ILE A 15 13.81 12.37 30.54
N LYS A 16 13.61 13.26 31.52
CA LYS A 16 14.52 13.42 32.67
C LYS A 16 14.03 12.61 33.86
N LEU A 17 14.92 11.88 34.51
CA LEU A 17 14.63 11.06 35.70
C LEU A 17 14.93 11.84 36.98
N TYR A 18 13.97 11.82 37.88
CA TYR A 18 14.06 12.38 39.22
C TYR A 18 13.64 11.34 40.25
N CYS A 19 14.19 11.46 41.45
CA CYS A 19 13.75 10.75 42.63
C CYS A 19 13.57 11.77 43.75
N ASN A 20 12.32 11.93 44.20
CA ASN A 20 11.96 12.93 45.22
C ASN A 20 12.45 14.33 44.82
N GLN A 21 12.15 14.76 43.59
CA GLN A 21 12.54 16.06 43.03
C GLN A 21 14.07 16.27 42.86
N VAL A 22 14.89 15.27 43.15
CA VAL A 22 16.35 15.31 42.91
C VAL A 22 16.65 14.69 41.54
N PHE A 23 17.38 15.42 40.70
CA PHE A 23 17.78 14.95 39.38
C PHE A 23 18.71 13.72 39.51
N VAL A 24 18.38 12.64 38.80
CA VAL A 24 19.14 11.39 38.80
C VAL A 24 19.92 11.23 37.51
N SER A 25 19.24 11.27 36.36
CA SER A 25 19.82 10.98 35.04
C SER A 25 18.91 11.46 33.91
N ASP A 26 19.49 11.77 32.76
CA ASP A 26 18.80 12.04 31.49
C ASP A 26 18.69 10.79 30.60
N SER A 27 19.31 9.68 30.99
CA SER A 27 19.36 8.47 30.18
C SER A 27 18.34 7.44 30.62
N ILE A 28 17.26 7.35 29.84
CA ILE A 28 16.02 6.62 30.14
C ILE A 28 15.85 5.30 29.41
N LYS A 29 16.83 4.90 28.60
CA LYS A 29 16.75 3.70 27.75
C LYS A 29 16.41 2.42 28.53
N GLU A 30 16.78 2.40 29.81
CA GLU A 30 16.58 1.26 30.71
C GLU A 30 15.30 1.36 31.55
N VAL A 31 14.62 2.51 31.53
CA VAL A 31 13.48 2.82 32.40
C VAL A 31 12.16 2.79 31.63
N VAL A 32 12.14 3.32 30.41
CA VAL A 32 10.95 3.33 29.56
C VAL A 32 11.15 2.45 28.33
N PRO A 33 10.09 1.81 27.82
CA PRO A 33 10.16 1.06 26.57
C PRO A 33 10.69 1.90 25.40
N ARG A 34 11.38 1.25 24.46
CA ARG A 34 12.06 1.91 23.32
C ARG A 34 11.09 2.73 22.46
N TYR A 35 9.87 2.24 22.30
CA TYR A 35 8.83 2.93 21.54
C TYR A 35 8.38 4.27 22.17
N LEU A 36 8.69 4.52 23.44
CA LEU A 36 8.37 5.76 24.17
C LEU A 36 9.54 6.75 24.26
N LEU A 37 10.75 6.37 23.83
CA LEU A 37 11.93 7.22 23.91
C LEU A 37 11.80 8.59 23.20
N PRO A 38 11.06 8.74 22.08
CA PRO A 38 10.87 10.04 21.45
C PRO A 38 10.08 11.05 22.28
N LEU A 39 9.39 10.60 23.33
CA LEU A 39 8.60 11.47 24.19
C LEU A 39 9.53 12.39 25.01
N ARG A 40 9.02 13.58 25.28
CA ARG A 40 9.68 14.59 26.12
C ARG A 40 8.93 14.68 27.44
N GLY A 41 9.65 14.71 28.55
CA GLY A 41 8.98 14.83 29.83
C GLY A 41 9.90 14.71 31.03
N VAL A 42 9.27 14.59 32.18
CA VAL A 42 9.93 14.38 33.47
C VAL A 42 9.25 13.20 34.15
N LEU A 43 10.05 12.28 34.66
CA LEU A 43 9.60 11.13 35.43
C LEU A 43 10.21 11.25 36.83
N ASP A 44 9.37 11.60 37.80
CA ASP A 44 9.74 11.65 39.22
C ASP A 44 9.11 10.46 39.94
N SER A 45 9.95 9.56 40.46
CA SER A 45 9.48 8.39 41.21
C SER A 45 10.38 8.11 42.42
N PRO A 46 9.81 7.92 43.63
CA PRO A 46 10.58 7.54 44.81
C PRO A 46 11.18 6.14 44.70
N ASP A 47 10.67 5.32 43.77
CA ASP A 47 11.13 3.95 43.55
C ASP A 47 12.42 3.86 42.71
N ILE A 48 12.87 4.98 42.13
CA ILE A 48 14.14 5.05 41.40
C ILE A 48 15.28 5.25 42.41
N PRO A 49 16.23 4.31 42.52
CA PRO A 49 17.32 4.44 43.47
C PRO A 49 18.30 5.57 43.06
N LEU A 50 18.72 6.40 44.02
CA LEU A 50 19.57 7.58 43.78
C LEU A 50 21.01 7.26 43.34
N ASN A 51 21.54 6.10 43.77
CA ASN A 51 22.95 5.73 43.62
C ASN A 51 23.13 4.40 42.88
N VAL A 52 22.64 4.29 41.65
CA VAL A 52 22.76 3.04 40.86
C VAL A 52 23.47 3.25 39.54
N SER A 53 24.26 2.25 39.16
CA SER A 53 24.83 2.16 37.82
C SER A 53 23.72 1.92 36.79
N ARG A 54 24.00 2.27 35.53
CA ARG A 54 23.10 1.96 34.39
C ARG A 54 22.74 0.48 34.33
N SER A 55 23.71 -0.42 34.58
CA SER A 55 23.49 -1.87 34.62
C SER A 55 22.54 -2.33 35.73
N ALA A 56 22.54 -1.64 36.87
CA ALA A 56 21.64 -1.95 37.98
C ALA A 56 20.18 -1.55 37.65
N LEU A 57 19.97 -0.46 36.90
CA LEU A 57 18.62 -0.05 36.46
C LEU A 57 17.95 -1.06 35.52
N GLN A 58 18.71 -1.73 34.64
CA GLN A 58 18.17 -2.71 33.68
C GLN A 58 17.54 -3.95 34.34
N THR A 59 18.09 -4.33 35.49
CA THR A 59 17.73 -5.56 36.21
C THR A 59 16.76 -5.31 37.35
N ASP A 60 16.51 -4.04 37.72
CA ASP A 60 15.61 -3.68 38.79
C ASP A 60 14.13 -3.89 38.38
N ARG A 61 13.43 -4.74 39.14
CA ARG A 61 12.02 -5.03 38.94
C ARG A 61 11.12 -3.81 39.12
N ARG A 62 11.48 -2.87 40.01
CA ARG A 62 10.72 -1.63 40.25
C ARG A 62 10.81 -0.73 39.03
N VAL A 63 11.99 -0.58 38.45
CA VAL A 63 12.21 0.18 37.21
C VAL A 63 11.36 -0.36 36.07
N ARG A 64 11.29 -1.69 35.90
CA ARG A 64 10.39 -2.30 34.89
C ARG A 64 8.92 -1.99 35.12
N SER A 65 8.47 -1.98 36.39
CA SER A 65 7.07 -1.64 36.72
C SER A 65 6.73 -0.18 36.43
N ILE A 66 7.69 0.72 36.58
CA ILE A 66 7.56 2.13 36.21
C ILE A 66 7.32 2.27 34.70
N GLY A 67 8.12 1.60 33.86
CA GLY A 67 7.93 1.60 32.41
C GLY A 67 6.52 1.16 31.99
N GLN A 68 6.03 0.05 32.56
CA GLN A 68 4.66 -0.45 32.31
C GLN A 68 3.59 0.55 32.76
N PHE A 69 3.79 1.21 33.90
CA PHE A 69 2.87 2.23 34.39
C PHE A 69 2.82 3.44 33.45
N VAL A 70 3.97 3.88 32.94
CA VAL A 70 4.05 4.97 31.95
C VAL A 70 3.31 4.59 30.66
N SER A 71 3.54 3.38 30.12
CA SER A 71 2.82 2.89 28.94
C SER A 71 1.30 2.89 29.15
N LYS A 72 0.84 2.40 30.30
CA LYS A 72 -0.59 2.42 30.66
C LYS A 72 -1.14 3.85 30.73
N LYS A 73 -0.42 4.76 31.38
CA LYS A 73 -0.84 6.16 31.48
C LYS A 73 -0.89 6.86 30.13
N LEU A 74 0.04 6.54 29.23
CA LEU A 74 -0.01 7.04 27.86
C LEU A 74 -1.25 6.53 27.14
N ALA A 75 -1.52 5.23 27.18
CA ALA A 75 -2.71 4.66 26.54
C ALA A 75 -4.01 5.28 27.07
N ASP A 76 -4.11 5.46 28.39
CA ASP A 76 -5.24 6.17 29.02
C ASP A 76 -5.36 7.61 28.48
N LYS A 77 -4.24 8.33 28.32
CA LYS A 77 -4.26 9.69 27.76
C LYS A 77 -4.58 9.77 26.28
N LEU A 78 -4.18 8.79 25.48
CA LEU A 78 -4.60 8.70 24.07
C LEU A 78 -6.10 8.46 23.98
N ARG A 79 -6.64 7.59 24.85
CA ARG A 79 -8.07 7.31 24.93
C ARG A 79 -8.87 8.54 25.33
N ASP A 80 -8.43 9.25 26.39
CA ASP A 80 -9.03 10.51 26.84
C ASP A 80 -8.99 11.55 25.69
N LEU A 81 -7.84 11.70 25.03
CA LEU A 81 -7.68 12.67 23.94
C LEU A 81 -8.60 12.38 22.75
N LYS A 82 -8.67 11.12 22.30
CA LYS A 82 -9.57 10.71 21.22
C LYS A 82 -11.04 10.93 21.58
N LYS A 83 -11.42 10.69 22.83
CA LYS A 83 -12.80 10.85 23.31
C LYS A 83 -13.20 12.32 23.45
N ASP A 84 -12.35 13.11 24.09
CA ASP A 84 -12.69 14.47 24.50
C ASP A 84 -12.40 15.48 23.38
N ASN A 85 -11.38 15.24 22.55
CA ASN A 85 -10.96 16.12 21.45
C ASN A 85 -10.58 15.29 20.20
N PRO A 86 -11.55 14.64 19.55
CA PRO A 86 -11.33 13.75 18.40
C PRO A 86 -10.54 14.38 17.24
N ASP A 87 -10.84 15.63 16.89
CA ASP A 87 -10.16 16.33 15.79
C ASP A 87 -8.70 16.63 16.13
N GLN A 88 -8.43 17.05 17.38
CA GLN A 88 -7.07 17.25 17.87
C GLN A 88 -6.27 15.93 17.90
N TYR A 89 -6.93 14.82 18.20
CA TYR A 89 -6.33 13.50 18.14
C TYR A 89 -5.91 13.13 16.70
N ALA A 90 -6.78 13.39 15.72
CA ALA A 90 -6.48 13.18 14.30
C ALA A 90 -5.37 14.10 13.79
N GLU A 91 -5.39 15.40 14.15
CA GLU A 91 -4.30 16.34 13.80
C GLU A 91 -2.94 15.89 14.35
N ALA A 92 -2.92 15.33 15.56
CA ALA A 92 -1.70 14.83 16.16
C ALA A 92 -1.25 13.48 15.57
N TRP A 93 -2.13 12.73 14.91
CA TRP A 93 -1.95 11.31 14.59
C TRP A 93 -0.67 11.01 13.82
N ASP A 94 -0.26 11.83 12.86
CA ASP A 94 0.98 11.59 12.10
C ASP A 94 2.22 11.55 13.01
N ALA A 95 2.21 12.34 14.09
CA ALA A 95 3.25 12.29 15.12
C ALA A 95 3.03 11.17 16.14
N LEU A 96 1.79 10.68 16.29
CA LEU A 96 1.45 9.60 17.22
C LEU A 96 1.69 8.20 16.66
N ALA A 97 1.36 8.02 15.38
CA ALA A 97 1.28 6.74 14.71
C ALA A 97 2.56 5.90 14.87
N PRO A 98 3.78 6.44 14.73
CA PRO A 98 4.99 5.64 14.87
C PRO A 98 5.10 4.98 16.24
N PHE A 99 4.86 5.73 17.33
CA PHE A 99 5.00 5.16 18.67
C PHE A 99 3.85 4.24 19.04
N VAL A 100 2.62 4.55 18.58
CA VAL A 100 1.45 3.69 18.86
C VAL A 100 1.62 2.35 18.13
N LYS A 101 1.97 2.38 16.85
CA LYS A 101 2.14 1.18 16.02
C LYS A 101 3.33 0.34 16.47
N ILE A 102 4.50 0.94 16.70
CA ILE A 102 5.68 0.20 17.24
C ILE A 102 5.37 -0.34 18.63
N GLY A 103 4.77 0.47 19.51
CA GLY A 103 4.41 0.05 20.86
C GLY A 103 3.43 -1.12 20.88
N ALA A 104 2.43 -1.10 20.00
CA ALA A 104 1.48 -2.21 19.85
C ALA A 104 2.16 -3.50 19.37
N MET A 105 3.16 -3.40 18.48
CA MET A 105 3.93 -4.55 18.01
C MET A 105 4.89 -5.13 19.06
N GLU A 106 5.47 -4.27 19.91
CA GLU A 106 6.48 -4.67 20.90
C GLU A 106 5.89 -5.09 22.27
N ASP A 107 4.71 -4.59 22.65
CA ASP A 107 4.10 -4.80 23.96
C ASP A 107 2.62 -5.19 23.85
N GLU A 108 2.33 -6.47 24.15
CA GLU A 108 0.98 -7.03 24.04
C GLU A 108 -0.05 -6.34 24.94
N LYS A 109 0.33 -5.95 26.16
CA LYS A 109 -0.59 -5.27 27.09
C LYS A 109 -0.90 -3.85 26.63
N PHE A 110 0.09 -3.19 26.04
CA PHE A 110 -0.12 -1.88 25.44
C PHE A 110 -0.99 -2.00 24.19
N SER A 111 -0.74 -3.01 23.35
CA SER A 111 -1.55 -3.34 22.16
C SER A 111 -3.04 -3.47 22.47
N GLU A 112 -3.39 -4.26 23.49
CA GLU A 112 -4.78 -4.42 23.96
C GLU A 112 -5.45 -3.09 24.36
N GLN A 113 -4.67 -2.10 24.82
CA GLN A 113 -5.20 -0.82 25.27
C GLN A 113 -5.37 0.22 24.16
N VAL A 114 -4.63 0.05 23.04
CA VAL A 114 -4.53 1.05 21.97
C VAL A 114 -5.05 0.56 20.62
N SER A 115 -5.38 -0.72 20.46
CA SER A 115 -5.87 -1.30 19.19
C SER A 115 -7.00 -0.48 18.56
N ASP A 116 -8.02 -0.12 19.35
CA ASP A 116 -9.16 0.70 18.91
C ASP A 116 -8.84 2.20 18.78
N LEU A 117 -7.62 2.63 19.09
CA LEU A 117 -7.16 4.01 18.96
C LEU A 117 -6.38 4.24 17.65
N ILE A 118 -5.99 3.17 16.94
CA ILE A 118 -5.17 3.26 15.74
C ILE A 118 -5.99 3.81 14.58
N LEU A 119 -5.49 4.89 13.97
CA LEU A 119 -6.10 5.52 12.82
C LEU A 119 -5.39 5.17 11.51
N PHE A 120 -6.19 5.05 10.47
CA PHE A 120 -5.79 4.95 9.07
C PHE A 120 -6.45 6.10 8.33
N GLN A 121 -5.70 6.76 7.45
CA GLN A 121 -6.33 7.67 6.50
C GLN A 121 -7.24 6.86 5.58
N THR A 122 -8.39 7.41 5.19
CA THR A 122 -9.38 6.72 4.35
C THR A 122 -9.81 7.60 3.18
N THR A 123 -10.31 6.96 2.12
CA THR A 123 -10.98 7.63 1.00
C THR A 123 -12.40 8.11 1.35
N ALA A 124 -12.99 7.61 2.44
CA ALA A 124 -14.27 8.11 2.93
C ALA A 124 -14.16 9.58 3.35
N LYS A 125 -15.27 10.31 3.23
CA LYS A 125 -15.36 11.70 3.63
C LYS A 125 -16.09 11.83 4.95
N LYS A 126 -15.80 12.88 5.71
CA LYS A 126 -16.42 13.10 7.02
C LYS A 126 -17.95 13.17 6.95
N GLU A 127 -18.53 13.57 5.82
CA GLU A 127 -19.99 13.56 5.65
C GLU A 127 -20.59 12.16 5.54
N ASP A 128 -19.79 11.14 5.23
CA ASP A 128 -20.26 9.76 5.05
C ASP A 128 -20.61 9.09 6.39
N SER A 129 -19.96 9.50 7.49
CA SER A 129 -20.22 8.94 8.83
C SER A 129 -19.66 9.81 9.96
N GLU A 130 -20.40 9.90 11.07
CA GLU A 130 -20.02 10.69 12.25
C GLU A 130 -18.75 10.17 12.93
N ASP A 131 -18.46 8.87 12.82
CA ASP A 131 -17.33 8.18 13.46
C ASP A 131 -15.98 8.41 12.78
N LEU A 132 -15.98 9.02 11.58
CA LEU A 132 -14.78 9.46 10.89
C LEU A 132 -14.15 10.67 11.60
N LEU A 133 -12.85 10.85 11.49
CA LEU A 133 -12.14 11.96 12.11
C LEU A 133 -11.46 12.82 11.05
N GLU A 134 -11.42 14.13 11.23
CA GLU A 134 -10.66 15.02 10.34
C GLU A 134 -9.47 15.63 11.05
N GLY A 135 -8.34 15.67 10.37
CA GLY A 135 -7.13 16.32 10.87
C GLY A 135 -6.16 16.56 9.73
N ASN A 136 -5.46 17.70 9.74
CA ASN A 136 -4.46 18.04 8.72
C ASN A 136 -4.99 17.97 7.25
N GLY A 137 -6.29 18.19 7.03
CA GLY A 137 -6.92 18.08 5.70
C GLY A 137 -7.11 16.64 5.20
N ARG A 138 -7.02 15.65 6.08
CA ARG A 138 -7.23 14.22 5.80
C ARG A 138 -8.36 13.67 6.65
N THR A 139 -9.07 12.68 6.11
CA THR A 139 -10.06 11.89 6.85
C THR A 139 -9.41 10.62 7.39
N TYR A 140 -9.69 10.30 8.64
CA TYR A 140 -9.17 9.15 9.35
C TYR A 140 -10.29 8.26 9.88
N THR A 141 -10.01 6.97 9.99
CA THR A 141 -10.91 5.95 10.54
C THR A 141 -10.12 4.93 11.36
N THR A 142 -10.79 4.22 12.27
CA THR A 142 -10.24 2.96 12.82
C THR A 142 -10.65 1.78 11.94
N ILE A 143 -10.02 0.62 12.16
CA ILE A 143 -10.43 -0.65 11.53
C ILE A 143 -11.85 -1.02 11.95
N SER A 144 -12.16 -0.93 13.25
CA SER A 144 -13.48 -1.25 13.77
C SER A 144 -14.57 -0.40 13.08
N SER A 145 -14.32 0.91 12.94
CA SER A 145 -15.18 1.85 12.24
C SER A 145 -15.30 1.54 10.74
N TYR A 146 -14.18 1.29 10.05
CA TYR A 146 -14.15 0.88 8.64
C TYR A 146 -15.05 -0.33 8.37
N ARG A 147 -14.94 -1.37 9.22
CA ARG A 147 -15.72 -2.60 9.08
C ARG A 147 -17.23 -2.39 9.16
N THR A 148 -17.68 -1.44 9.98
CA THR A 148 -19.12 -1.14 10.09
C THR A 148 -19.71 -0.53 8.82
N ARG A 149 -18.87 0.14 8.01
CA ARG A 149 -19.27 0.73 6.73
C ARG A 149 -19.17 -0.24 5.55
N GLN A 150 -18.49 -1.38 5.73
CA GLN A 150 -18.40 -2.39 4.68
C GLN A 150 -19.68 -3.25 4.62
N ALA A 151 -20.05 -3.66 3.42
CA ALA A 151 -21.10 -4.65 3.21
C ALA A 151 -20.77 -5.95 4.00
N ASN A 152 -21.79 -6.63 4.52
CA ASN A 152 -21.64 -7.78 5.44
C ASN A 152 -20.67 -8.87 4.94
N ASP A 153 -20.65 -9.15 3.64
CA ASP A 153 -19.78 -10.17 3.04
C ASP A 153 -18.30 -9.74 2.95
N ASN A 154 -18.01 -8.44 3.06
CA ASN A 154 -16.67 -7.85 2.93
C ASN A 154 -16.08 -7.35 4.26
N GLN A 155 -16.75 -7.52 5.40
CA GLN A 155 -16.30 -6.99 6.70
C GLN A 155 -14.97 -7.57 7.22
N LYS A 156 -14.49 -8.65 6.61
CA LYS A 156 -13.22 -9.31 6.95
C LYS A 156 -12.05 -8.83 6.10
N ARG A 157 -12.34 -8.30 4.92
CA ARG A 157 -11.32 -7.82 3.99
C ARG A 157 -11.14 -6.31 4.14
N ILE A 158 -9.90 -5.87 4.20
CA ILE A 158 -9.53 -4.47 4.26
C ILE A 158 -8.73 -4.11 3.01
N LEU A 159 -9.30 -3.23 2.19
CA LEU A 159 -8.62 -2.70 1.02
C LEU A 159 -7.70 -1.55 1.43
N TYR A 160 -6.45 -1.59 0.98
CA TYR A 160 -5.50 -0.53 1.30
C TYR A 160 -4.58 -0.15 0.13
N CYS A 161 -4.05 1.06 0.22
CA CYS A 161 -3.13 1.69 -0.72
C CYS A 161 -1.86 2.10 0.03
N THR A 162 -0.69 1.87 -0.56
CA THR A 162 0.60 2.25 0.04
C THR A 162 1.29 3.38 -0.72
N ASP A 163 0.91 3.61 -1.98
CA ASP A 163 1.45 4.66 -2.83
C ASP A 163 0.36 5.13 -3.80
N GLU A 164 -0.22 6.30 -3.54
CA GLU A 164 -1.30 6.84 -4.37
C GLU A 164 -0.91 7.05 -5.83
N ILE A 165 0.36 7.36 -6.09
CA ILE A 165 0.85 7.71 -7.42
C ILE A 165 1.06 6.43 -8.21
N ALA A 166 1.84 5.49 -7.67
CA ALA A 166 2.13 4.24 -8.36
C ALA A 166 0.88 3.36 -8.54
N GLN A 167 -0.10 3.51 -7.66
CA GLN A 167 -1.32 2.70 -7.63
C GLN A 167 -2.54 3.42 -8.19
N ALA A 168 -2.38 4.61 -8.77
CA ALA A 168 -3.47 5.48 -9.19
C ALA A 168 -4.52 4.78 -10.07
N GLY A 169 -4.10 3.95 -11.02
CA GLY A 169 -5.01 3.23 -11.92
C GLY A 169 -5.84 2.14 -11.22
N ALA A 170 -5.25 1.41 -10.28
CA ALA A 170 -6.00 0.45 -9.47
C ALA A 170 -6.88 1.17 -8.45
N LEU A 171 -6.35 2.22 -7.82
CA LEU A 171 -7.05 3.05 -6.85
C LEU A 171 -8.31 3.70 -7.45
N SER A 172 -8.23 4.24 -8.67
CA SER A 172 -9.37 4.85 -9.36
C SER A 172 -10.45 3.81 -9.68
N LEU A 173 -10.05 2.61 -10.10
CA LEU A 173 -10.96 1.51 -10.39
C LEU A 173 -11.76 1.09 -9.15
N TRP A 174 -11.09 0.91 -8.00
CA TRP A 174 -11.78 0.59 -6.75
C TRP A 174 -12.70 1.73 -6.30
N LYS A 175 -12.24 2.98 -6.38
CA LYS A 175 -13.04 4.16 -6.04
C LYS A 175 -14.29 4.29 -6.93
N SER A 176 -14.19 3.99 -8.21
CA SER A 176 -15.34 4.07 -9.14
C SER A 176 -16.43 3.04 -8.82
N GLN A 177 -16.06 1.94 -8.16
CA GLN A 177 -17.02 0.94 -7.66
C GLN A 177 -17.54 1.26 -6.25
N GLY A 178 -17.18 2.42 -5.69
CA GLY A 178 -17.61 2.85 -4.35
C GLY A 178 -16.90 2.13 -3.20
N ALA A 179 -15.76 1.48 -3.45
CA ALA A 179 -15.00 0.84 -2.39
C ALA A 179 -14.29 1.87 -1.51
N GLU A 180 -14.37 1.69 -0.19
CA GLU A 180 -13.58 2.46 0.77
C GLU A 180 -12.18 1.84 0.90
N ILE A 181 -11.14 2.68 0.83
CA ILE A 181 -9.74 2.26 0.80
C ILE A 181 -8.99 3.00 1.89
N LEU A 182 -8.20 2.24 2.67
CA LEU A 182 -7.31 2.79 3.69
C LEU A 182 -5.94 3.14 3.09
N PHE A 183 -5.30 4.19 3.58
CA PHE A 183 -3.93 4.54 3.19
C PHE A 183 -2.94 4.11 4.28
N ALA A 184 -1.87 3.46 3.83
CA ALA A 184 -0.82 2.86 4.64
C ALA A 184 0.55 3.16 4.02
N GLU A 185 0.87 4.46 3.94
CA GLU A 185 2.00 4.99 3.17
C GLU A 185 3.33 4.97 3.92
N THR A 186 3.31 4.67 5.22
CA THR A 186 4.53 4.75 6.03
C THR A 186 5.34 3.47 5.88
N VAL A 187 6.68 3.56 5.96
CA VAL A 187 7.56 2.37 5.97
C VAL A 187 7.18 1.41 7.10
N LEU A 188 6.68 1.94 8.22
CA LEU A 188 6.22 1.14 9.35
C LEU A 188 5.01 0.27 9.00
N ASP A 189 4.15 0.72 8.10
CA ASP A 189 2.94 -0.02 7.70
C ASP A 189 3.25 -1.36 7.03
N SER A 190 4.40 -1.46 6.35
CA SER A 190 4.88 -2.71 5.74
C SER A 190 5.07 -3.84 6.76
N GLN A 191 5.42 -3.50 8.01
CA GLN A 191 5.57 -4.45 9.11
C GLN A 191 4.32 -4.52 9.98
N PHE A 192 3.62 -3.38 10.12
CA PHE A 192 2.46 -3.27 10.98
C PHE A 192 1.25 -4.04 10.43
N ILE A 193 0.99 -4.00 9.12
CA ILE A 193 -0.15 -4.69 8.50
C ILE A 193 -0.07 -6.23 8.69
N PRO A 194 1.05 -6.91 8.35
CA PRO A 194 1.15 -8.35 8.59
C PRO A 194 1.06 -8.73 10.07
N TRP A 195 1.61 -7.88 10.96
CA TRP A 195 1.46 -8.08 12.40
C TRP A 195 -0.01 -8.00 12.84
N LEU A 196 -0.75 -7.03 12.32
CA LEU A 196 -2.16 -6.82 12.64
C LEU A 196 -3.05 -7.97 12.16
N GLU A 197 -2.81 -8.49 10.95
CA GLU A 197 -3.44 -9.73 10.46
C GLU A 197 -3.15 -10.93 11.37
N SER A 198 -1.91 -11.08 11.85
CA SER A 198 -1.54 -12.18 12.73
C SER A 198 -2.20 -12.09 14.11
N LYS A 199 -2.58 -10.88 14.54
CA LYS A 199 -3.27 -10.65 15.81
C LYS A 199 -4.78 -10.85 15.66
N GLU A 200 -5.34 -10.39 14.55
CA GLU A 200 -6.76 -10.47 14.21
C GLU A 200 -6.97 -11.46 13.06
N ASN A 201 -6.96 -12.77 13.38
CA ASN A 201 -7.02 -13.86 12.38
C ASN A 201 -8.23 -13.84 11.45
N GLU A 202 -9.26 -13.04 11.75
CA GLU A 202 -10.42 -12.86 10.89
C GLU A 202 -10.20 -11.82 9.76
N LEU A 203 -9.17 -10.98 9.89
CA LEU A 203 -8.89 -9.88 8.99
C LEU A 203 -7.89 -10.29 7.91
N THR A 204 -8.16 -9.86 6.68
CA THR A 204 -7.25 -9.98 5.56
C THR A 204 -7.07 -8.60 4.92
N PHE A 205 -5.83 -8.21 4.68
CA PHE A 205 -5.48 -6.96 4.03
C PHE A 205 -5.11 -7.25 2.59
N GLN A 206 -5.74 -6.52 1.68
CA GLN A 206 -5.56 -6.65 0.25
C GLN A 206 -5.14 -5.31 -0.32
N ARG A 207 -3.95 -5.23 -0.92
CA ARG A 207 -3.54 -4.01 -1.60
C ARG A 207 -4.36 -3.82 -2.87
N VAL A 208 -4.67 -2.58 -3.22
CA VAL A 208 -5.49 -2.24 -4.40
C VAL A 208 -4.99 -2.86 -5.72
N ASP A 209 -3.69 -3.11 -5.83
CA ASP A 209 -3.01 -3.65 -7.01
C ASP A 209 -2.61 -5.14 -6.87
N SER A 210 -3.25 -5.87 -5.93
CA SER A 210 -2.89 -7.25 -5.64
C SER A 210 -3.53 -8.27 -6.60
N GLU A 211 -4.78 -8.62 -6.34
CA GLU A 211 -5.66 -9.44 -7.16
C GLU A 211 -6.97 -8.70 -7.39
N LEU A 212 -7.61 -8.91 -8.53
CA LEU A 212 -8.93 -8.36 -8.77
C LEU A 212 -10.00 -9.26 -8.18
N ASP A 213 -10.94 -8.63 -7.49
CA ASP A 213 -12.17 -9.27 -7.03
C ASP A 213 -13.19 -9.34 -8.18
N SER A 214 -14.11 -10.31 -8.12
CA SER A 214 -15.21 -10.43 -9.08
C SER A 214 -16.10 -9.19 -9.12
N SER A 215 -16.16 -8.41 -8.04
CA SER A 215 -16.88 -7.12 -8.01
C SER A 215 -16.35 -6.10 -9.02
N LEU A 216 -15.10 -6.20 -9.45
CA LEU A 216 -14.49 -5.31 -10.45
C LEU A 216 -14.67 -5.81 -11.88
N GLN A 217 -15.06 -7.07 -12.05
CA GLN A 217 -15.26 -7.70 -13.35
C GLN A 217 -16.65 -7.39 -13.90
N ASP A 218 -16.73 -7.15 -15.20
CA ASP A 218 -18.00 -7.10 -15.92
C ASP A 218 -18.19 -8.41 -16.69
N ASP A 219 -19.06 -9.28 -16.16
CA ASP A 219 -19.37 -10.62 -16.72
C ASP A 219 -20.21 -10.51 -17.99
N GLN A 220 -19.63 -9.93 -19.03
CA GLN A 220 -20.23 -9.92 -20.36
C GLN A 220 -19.87 -11.21 -21.10
N PRO A 221 -20.87 -11.99 -21.58
CA PRO A 221 -20.61 -13.21 -22.32
C PRO A 221 -19.79 -12.91 -23.57
N GLU A 222 -18.75 -13.72 -23.80
CA GLU A 222 -17.95 -13.63 -25.03
C GLU A 222 -18.57 -14.48 -26.13
N ILE A 223 -18.62 -13.91 -27.33
CA ILE A 223 -19.01 -14.63 -28.53
C ILE A 223 -17.73 -15.17 -29.15
N SER A 224 -17.64 -16.50 -29.30
CA SER A 224 -16.58 -17.15 -30.06
C SER A 224 -16.76 -16.88 -31.55
N ASP A 225 -15.64 -16.77 -32.26
CA ASP A 225 -15.66 -16.68 -33.72
C ASP A 225 -15.96 -18.05 -34.37
N GLN A 226 -15.85 -18.11 -35.71
CA GLN A 226 -16.11 -19.33 -36.48
C GLN A 226 -15.10 -20.45 -36.19
N GLU A 227 -13.95 -20.13 -35.60
CA GLU A 227 -12.88 -21.05 -35.24
C GLU A 227 -12.97 -21.49 -33.77
N GLY A 228 -13.91 -20.90 -33.02
CA GLY A 228 -14.15 -21.18 -31.61
C GLY A 228 -13.29 -20.33 -30.67
N GLU A 229 -12.41 -19.47 -31.20
CA GLU A 229 -11.56 -18.60 -30.40
C GLU A 229 -12.37 -17.41 -29.89
N THR A 230 -12.15 -17.03 -28.62
CA THR A 230 -12.72 -15.79 -28.08
C THR A 230 -11.79 -14.60 -28.30
N LYS A 231 -12.36 -13.39 -28.31
CA LYS A 231 -11.58 -12.14 -28.35
C LYS A 231 -10.49 -12.08 -27.28
N SER A 232 -10.77 -12.61 -26.09
CA SER A 232 -9.81 -12.67 -24.99
C SER A 232 -8.64 -13.62 -25.27
N GLU A 233 -8.89 -14.75 -25.93
CA GLU A 233 -7.85 -15.71 -26.31
C GLU A 233 -6.92 -15.16 -27.39
N SER A 234 -7.48 -14.52 -28.42
CA SER A 234 -6.69 -13.87 -29.47
C SER A 234 -5.82 -12.74 -28.91
N LEU A 235 -6.39 -11.87 -28.04
CA LEU A 235 -5.64 -10.83 -27.35
C LEU A 235 -4.52 -11.40 -26.46
N ARG A 236 -4.82 -12.43 -25.66
CA ARG A 236 -3.83 -13.09 -24.82
C ARG A 236 -2.68 -13.65 -25.66
N THR A 237 -2.98 -14.25 -26.80
CA THR A 237 -1.98 -14.84 -27.71
C THR A 237 -1.11 -13.76 -28.36
N LEU A 238 -1.73 -12.69 -28.88
CA LEU A 238 -1.03 -11.54 -29.45
C LEU A 238 -0.03 -10.94 -28.44
N ILE A 239 -0.51 -10.65 -27.24
CA ILE A 239 0.32 -10.00 -26.21
C ILE A 239 1.43 -10.94 -25.75
N LYS A 240 1.16 -12.23 -25.50
CA LYS A 240 2.22 -13.19 -25.13
C LYS A 240 3.32 -13.27 -26.19
N LYS A 241 2.96 -13.32 -27.48
CA LYS A 241 3.91 -13.33 -28.59
C LYS A 241 4.71 -12.03 -28.67
N ALA A 242 4.03 -10.88 -28.50
CA ALA A 242 4.67 -9.57 -28.54
C ALA A 242 5.70 -9.39 -27.41
N LEU A 243 5.35 -9.80 -26.19
CA LEU A 243 6.23 -9.67 -25.03
C LEU A 243 7.40 -10.65 -25.05
N ASN A 244 7.20 -11.85 -25.61
CA ASN A 244 8.17 -12.95 -25.65
C ASN A 244 8.88 -13.16 -24.29
N ASN A 245 8.09 -13.12 -23.21
CA ASN A 245 8.58 -13.19 -21.83
C ASN A 245 7.69 -14.13 -21.01
N ASP A 246 8.18 -15.34 -20.76
CA ASP A 246 7.46 -16.40 -20.03
C ASP A 246 7.22 -16.06 -18.55
N LYS A 247 7.89 -15.03 -18.01
CA LYS A 247 7.70 -14.60 -16.63
C LYS A 247 6.42 -13.76 -16.44
N VAL A 248 5.84 -13.25 -17.53
CA VAL A 248 4.64 -12.40 -17.49
C VAL A 248 3.39 -13.25 -17.75
N THR A 249 2.51 -13.33 -16.75
CA THR A 249 1.22 -13.99 -16.90
C THR A 249 0.19 -13.01 -17.45
N VAL A 250 -0.22 -13.18 -18.71
CA VAL A 250 -1.25 -12.33 -19.34
C VAL A 250 -2.65 -12.80 -18.98
N GLN A 251 -3.42 -11.94 -18.32
CA GLN A 251 -4.84 -12.11 -18.03
C GLN A 251 -5.64 -11.07 -18.82
N VAL A 252 -6.73 -11.50 -19.45
CA VAL A 252 -7.64 -10.61 -20.18
C VAL A 252 -8.99 -10.69 -19.51
N GLN A 253 -9.52 -9.55 -19.09
CA GLN A 253 -10.79 -9.44 -18.39
C GLN A 253 -11.53 -8.17 -18.84
N SER A 254 -12.85 -8.12 -18.62
CA SER A 254 -13.59 -6.87 -18.69
C SER A 254 -13.61 -6.21 -17.33
N LEU A 255 -13.27 -4.93 -17.27
CA LEU A 255 -13.33 -4.15 -16.04
C LEU A 255 -14.51 -3.20 -16.06
N LYS A 256 -15.22 -3.10 -14.94
CA LYS A 256 -16.22 -2.04 -14.74
C LYS A 256 -15.54 -0.67 -14.78
N GLY A 257 -16.26 0.33 -15.31
CA GLY A 257 -15.72 1.69 -15.49
C GLY A 257 -15.42 2.05 -16.94
N GLY A 258 -15.57 1.12 -17.88
CA GLY A 258 -15.51 1.41 -19.33
C GLY A 258 -14.19 2.06 -19.74
N ALA A 259 -14.26 3.25 -20.35
CA ALA A 259 -13.09 3.99 -20.83
C ALA A 259 -12.28 4.68 -19.72
N ASP A 260 -12.88 4.91 -18.54
CA ASP A 260 -12.19 5.52 -17.39
C ASP A 260 -11.37 4.48 -16.60
N ALA A 261 -11.66 3.19 -16.81
CA ALA A 261 -10.88 2.10 -16.26
C ALA A 261 -9.55 1.96 -17.03
N PRO A 262 -8.45 1.59 -16.34
CA PRO A 262 -7.14 1.44 -16.99
C PRO A 262 -7.17 0.39 -18.11
N ALA A 263 -6.47 0.65 -19.21
CA ALA A 263 -6.32 -0.27 -20.33
C ALA A 263 -5.56 -1.56 -19.95
N ALA A 264 -4.58 -1.42 -19.08
CA ALA A 264 -3.83 -2.52 -18.51
C ALA A 264 -3.35 -2.19 -17.09
N LEU A 265 -3.18 -3.21 -16.26
CA LEU A 265 -2.67 -3.12 -14.89
C LEU A 265 -1.63 -4.20 -14.65
N ILE A 266 -0.62 -3.88 -13.84
CA ILE A 266 0.26 -4.90 -13.27
C ILE A 266 -0.31 -5.33 -11.92
N LEU A 267 -0.58 -6.63 -11.81
CA LEU A 267 -1.09 -7.26 -10.59
C LEU A 267 0.00 -8.16 -9.99
N LEU A 268 0.05 -8.17 -8.65
CA LEU A 268 0.92 -9.05 -7.89
C LEU A 268 0.17 -9.57 -6.67
N PRO A 269 -0.01 -10.90 -6.54
CA PRO A 269 -0.60 -11.48 -5.35
C PRO A 269 0.01 -10.91 -4.06
N GLU A 270 -0.84 -10.62 -3.09
CA GLU A 270 -0.48 -9.91 -1.87
C GLU A 270 0.72 -10.55 -1.15
N GLN A 271 0.72 -11.88 -1.04
CA GLN A 271 1.81 -12.63 -0.42
C GLN A 271 3.13 -12.51 -1.18
N MET A 272 3.09 -12.58 -2.52
CA MET A 272 4.29 -12.43 -3.35
C MET A 272 4.87 -11.02 -3.26
N ARG A 273 3.99 -10.02 -3.22
CA ARG A 273 4.33 -8.62 -3.09
C ARG A 273 5.02 -8.33 -1.75
N ARG A 274 4.47 -8.82 -0.63
CA ARG A 274 5.13 -8.72 0.68
C ARG A 274 6.47 -9.44 0.72
N MET A 275 6.58 -10.60 0.09
CA MET A 275 7.86 -11.32 -0.03
C MET A 275 8.90 -10.50 -0.82
N ASN A 276 8.48 -9.85 -1.90
CA ASN A 276 9.33 -8.97 -2.70
C ASN A 276 9.79 -7.75 -1.90
N ASP A 277 8.89 -7.11 -1.15
CA ASP A 277 9.21 -5.95 -0.32
C ASP A 277 10.21 -6.33 0.80
N ILE A 278 10.03 -7.49 1.43
CA ILE A 278 10.98 -8.04 2.43
C ILE A 278 12.35 -8.33 1.78
N GLY A 279 12.37 -8.97 0.61
CA GLY A 279 13.60 -9.29 -0.11
C GLY A 279 14.38 -8.03 -0.50
N ALA A 280 13.69 -7.02 -1.03
CA ALA A 280 14.27 -5.73 -1.37
C ALA A 280 14.90 -5.04 -0.14
N LEU A 281 14.20 -5.06 1.00
CA LEU A 281 14.72 -4.51 2.26
C LEU A 281 15.98 -5.24 2.74
N MET A 282 16.03 -6.58 2.63
CA MET A 282 17.21 -7.37 2.99
C MET A 282 18.41 -7.03 2.10
N GLU A 283 18.17 -6.78 0.82
CA GLU A 283 19.17 -6.36 -0.17
C GLU A 283 19.48 -4.85 -0.11
N GLN A 284 18.88 -4.10 0.82
CA GLN A 284 19.03 -2.65 0.98
C GLN A 284 18.68 -1.86 -0.29
N ARG A 285 17.73 -2.36 -1.08
CA ARG A 285 17.19 -1.69 -2.27
C ARG A 285 15.73 -1.32 -2.10
N LEU A 286 15.26 -0.42 -2.96
CA LEU A 286 13.83 -0.13 -3.07
C LEU A 286 13.09 -1.32 -3.70
N PRO A 287 11.88 -1.65 -3.24
CA PRO A 287 11.06 -2.67 -3.90
C PRO A 287 10.76 -2.24 -5.33
N GLY A 288 11.14 -3.09 -6.29
CA GLY A 288 10.80 -2.94 -7.70
C GLY A 288 9.74 -3.95 -8.14
N LEU A 289 9.32 -3.88 -9.41
CA LEU A 289 8.46 -4.90 -10.00
C LEU A 289 9.22 -6.23 -10.11
N PRO A 290 8.75 -7.33 -9.48
CA PRO A 290 9.40 -8.62 -9.62
C PRO A 290 9.24 -9.18 -11.03
N ASP A 291 10.21 -10.00 -11.40
CA ASP A 291 10.28 -10.73 -12.67
C ASP A 291 8.97 -11.45 -13.02
N TYR A 292 8.39 -12.17 -12.05
CA TYR A 292 7.11 -12.86 -12.20
C TYR A 292 5.97 -11.96 -11.74
N HIS A 293 5.10 -11.59 -12.67
CA HIS A 293 3.94 -10.77 -12.39
C HIS A 293 2.81 -11.01 -13.39
N VAL A 294 1.63 -10.51 -13.06
CA VAL A 294 0.45 -10.62 -13.90
C VAL A 294 0.25 -9.31 -14.65
N LEU A 295 0.15 -9.38 -15.98
CA LEU A 295 -0.35 -8.29 -16.81
C LEU A 295 -1.83 -8.52 -17.05
N LEU A 296 -2.66 -7.70 -16.43
CA LEU A 296 -4.08 -7.65 -16.70
C LEU A 296 -4.35 -6.68 -17.84
N VAL A 297 -5.17 -7.09 -18.79
CA VAL A 297 -5.58 -6.30 -19.96
C VAL A 297 -7.10 -6.15 -19.93
N ASN A 298 -7.57 -4.91 -19.96
CA ASN A 298 -8.99 -4.57 -19.97
C ASN A 298 -9.55 -4.63 -21.40
N ARG A 299 -10.29 -5.67 -21.74
CA ARG A 299 -10.83 -5.87 -23.10
C ARG A 299 -11.87 -4.84 -23.53
N GLN A 300 -12.53 -4.16 -22.59
CA GLN A 300 -13.52 -3.11 -22.89
C GLN A 300 -12.88 -1.74 -23.14
N HIS A 301 -11.58 -1.59 -22.86
CA HIS A 301 -10.93 -0.31 -23.05
C HIS A 301 -10.79 -0.01 -24.56
N PRO A 302 -11.13 1.22 -25.04
CA PRO A 302 -11.12 1.55 -26.47
C PRO A 302 -9.79 1.25 -27.19
N LEU A 303 -8.66 1.46 -26.50
CA LEU A 303 -7.32 1.12 -27.03
C LEU A 303 -7.17 -0.38 -27.30
N VAL A 304 -7.71 -1.23 -26.43
CA VAL A 304 -7.58 -2.69 -26.52
C VAL A 304 -8.53 -3.24 -27.59
N GLU A 305 -9.73 -2.67 -27.71
CA GLU A 305 -10.64 -2.99 -28.83
C GLU A 305 -10.03 -2.58 -30.17
N ALA A 306 -9.44 -1.40 -30.26
CA ALA A 306 -8.75 -0.93 -31.45
C ALA A 306 -7.55 -1.83 -31.82
N LEU A 307 -6.79 -2.28 -30.82
CA LEU A 307 -5.70 -3.23 -31.00
C LEU A 307 -6.19 -4.55 -31.62
N LEU A 308 -7.29 -5.10 -31.10
CA LEU A 308 -7.89 -6.34 -31.61
C LEU A 308 -8.38 -6.18 -33.05
N ASN A 309 -9.06 -5.07 -33.36
CA ASN A 309 -9.53 -4.78 -34.71
C ASN A 309 -8.36 -4.68 -35.69
N LEU A 310 -7.25 -4.08 -35.27
CA LEU A 310 -6.05 -3.90 -36.08
C LEU A 310 -5.37 -5.23 -36.41
N GLU A 311 -5.37 -6.18 -35.46
CA GLU A 311 -4.89 -7.54 -35.68
C GLU A 311 -5.81 -8.33 -36.62
N SER A 312 -7.13 -8.27 -36.42
CA SER A 312 -8.11 -8.97 -37.28
C SER A 312 -8.11 -8.50 -38.73
N GLY A 313 -7.74 -7.23 -38.97
CA GLY A 313 -7.60 -6.66 -40.31
C GLY A 313 -6.23 -6.95 -40.96
N SER A 314 -5.37 -7.73 -40.32
CA SER A 314 -4.05 -8.08 -40.87
C SER A 314 -4.18 -9.15 -41.96
N VAL A 315 -3.81 -8.79 -43.19
CA VAL A 315 -3.76 -9.74 -44.31
C VAL A 315 -2.45 -10.52 -44.26
N VAL A 316 -2.52 -11.84 -44.33
CA VAL A 316 -1.33 -12.72 -44.46
C VAL A 316 -0.65 -12.44 -45.81
N ILE A 317 0.57 -11.92 -45.78
CA ILE A 317 1.37 -11.68 -46.99
C ILE A 317 2.10 -12.98 -47.35
N ALA A 318 2.05 -13.38 -48.61
CA ALA A 318 2.54 -14.69 -49.10
C ALA A 318 4.05 -14.94 -48.94
N ASP A 319 4.86 -13.91 -48.63
CA ASP A 319 6.33 -13.98 -48.62
C ASP A 319 6.98 -14.06 -47.22
N GLY A 320 6.23 -14.44 -46.18
CA GLY A 320 6.76 -14.54 -44.81
C GLY A 320 7.08 -13.18 -44.15
N ALA A 321 6.74 -12.08 -44.82
CA ALA A 321 6.74 -10.75 -44.25
C ALA A 321 5.49 -10.57 -43.37
N THR A 322 5.67 -10.13 -42.13
CA THR A 322 4.57 -9.76 -41.24
C THR A 322 3.82 -8.56 -41.82
N SER A 323 2.48 -8.62 -41.80
CA SER A 323 1.65 -7.49 -42.24
C SER A 323 2.04 -6.22 -41.47
N PRO A 324 2.14 -5.04 -42.11
CA PRO A 324 2.37 -3.79 -41.40
C PRO A 324 1.33 -3.52 -40.30
N SER A 325 0.11 -4.04 -40.45
CA SER A 325 -0.90 -4.02 -39.38
C SER A 325 -0.47 -4.92 -38.22
N HIS A 326 -0.11 -6.17 -38.49
CA HIS A 326 0.33 -7.09 -37.44
C HIS A 326 1.54 -6.55 -36.66
N GLN A 327 2.55 -6.01 -37.35
CA GLN A 327 3.70 -5.40 -36.67
C GLN A 327 3.29 -4.23 -35.76
N LEU A 328 2.38 -3.38 -36.24
CA LEU A 328 1.87 -2.28 -35.43
C LEU A 328 1.05 -2.78 -34.23
N ALA A 329 0.30 -3.87 -34.36
CA ALA A 329 -0.40 -4.50 -33.24
C ALA A 329 0.59 -5.03 -32.20
N VAL A 330 1.66 -5.69 -32.63
CA VAL A 330 2.75 -6.15 -31.76
C VAL A 330 3.41 -4.97 -31.03
N ASP A 331 3.73 -3.88 -31.73
CA ASP A 331 4.35 -2.69 -31.15
C ASP A 331 3.41 -2.01 -30.12
N LEU A 332 2.11 -1.94 -30.42
CA LEU A 332 1.08 -1.41 -29.50
C LEU A 332 0.91 -2.30 -28.26
N ALA A 333 0.93 -3.62 -28.43
CA ALA A 333 0.86 -4.56 -27.32
C ALA A 333 2.06 -4.42 -26.37
N GLN A 334 3.27 -4.28 -26.91
CA GLN A 334 4.47 -3.99 -26.12
C GLN A 334 4.36 -2.63 -25.42
N HIS A 335 3.87 -1.61 -26.12
CA HIS A 335 3.71 -0.27 -25.56
C HIS A 335 2.69 -0.25 -24.40
N LEU A 336 1.58 -0.98 -24.53
CA LEU A 336 0.58 -1.14 -23.47
C LEU A 336 1.19 -1.75 -22.20
N TYR A 337 2.04 -2.77 -22.37
CA TYR A 337 2.76 -3.37 -21.25
C TYR A 337 3.78 -2.42 -20.63
N ASP A 338 4.56 -1.69 -21.43
CA ASP A 338 5.53 -0.71 -20.92
C ASP A 338 4.84 0.40 -20.11
N LEU A 339 3.66 0.87 -20.55
CA LEU A 339 2.85 1.83 -19.81
C LEU A 339 2.40 1.28 -18.45
N ALA A 340 1.96 0.01 -18.42
CA ALA A 340 1.58 -0.65 -17.18
C ALA A 340 2.77 -0.82 -16.22
N ARG A 341 3.96 -1.16 -16.74
CA ARG A 341 5.21 -1.20 -15.95
C ARG A 341 5.62 0.16 -15.43
N LEU A 342 5.49 1.22 -16.25
CA LEU A 342 5.85 2.57 -15.87
C LEU A 342 5.05 3.03 -14.63
N ALA A 343 3.75 2.70 -14.59
CA ALA A 343 2.88 3.07 -13.47
C ALA A 343 3.38 2.50 -12.13
N VAL A 344 3.98 1.32 -12.12
CA VAL A 344 4.45 0.63 -10.90
C VAL A 344 5.95 0.78 -10.66
N ASN A 345 6.59 1.78 -11.26
CA ASN A 345 8.06 1.97 -11.22
C ASN A 345 8.84 0.73 -11.68
N GLY A 346 8.28 -0.04 -12.60
CA GLY A 346 8.82 -1.32 -13.06
C GLY A 346 9.78 -1.21 -14.24
N LEU A 347 10.21 -0.02 -14.65
CA LEU A 347 11.15 0.20 -15.75
C LEU A 347 12.51 0.66 -15.19
N GLU A 348 13.56 -0.10 -15.52
CA GLU A 348 14.93 0.28 -15.19
C GLU A 348 15.40 1.47 -16.04
N PRO A 349 16.43 2.24 -15.63
CA PRO A 349 16.90 3.41 -16.37
C PRO A 349 17.23 3.16 -17.85
N ALA A 350 17.80 1.99 -18.17
CA ALA A 350 18.09 1.61 -19.56
C ALA A 350 16.82 1.31 -20.36
N GLU A 351 15.81 0.72 -19.73
CA GLU A 351 14.53 0.38 -20.36
C GLU A 351 13.68 1.62 -20.60
N LEU A 352 13.76 2.65 -19.72
CA LEU A 352 13.08 3.94 -19.91
C LEU A 352 13.50 4.62 -21.22
N GLY A 353 14.80 4.61 -21.54
CA GLY A 353 15.29 5.19 -22.81
C GLY A 353 14.77 4.42 -24.04
N GLN A 354 14.68 3.10 -23.94
CA GLN A 354 14.11 2.26 -25.00
C GLN A 354 12.61 2.52 -25.16
N PHE A 355 11.87 2.62 -24.04
CA PHE A 355 10.45 2.95 -24.05
C PHE A 355 10.17 4.30 -24.73
N GLN A 356 10.91 5.35 -24.38
CA GLN A 356 10.75 6.68 -25.01
C GLN A 356 11.01 6.63 -26.53
N SER A 357 12.04 5.90 -26.94
CA SER A 357 12.38 5.70 -28.35
C SER A 357 11.26 4.95 -29.09
N ARG A 358 10.78 3.83 -28.51
CA ARG A 358 9.65 3.05 -29.05
C ARG A 358 8.37 3.89 -29.14
N ALA A 359 8.03 4.64 -28.10
CA ALA A 359 6.84 5.49 -28.08
C ALA A 359 6.87 6.55 -29.19
N THR A 360 8.04 7.18 -29.42
CA THR A 360 8.21 8.18 -30.49
C THR A 360 8.07 7.57 -31.88
N LEU A 361 8.68 6.40 -32.10
CA LEU A 361 8.55 5.65 -33.36
C LEU A 361 7.10 5.21 -33.61
N LEU A 362 6.43 4.71 -32.57
CA LEU A 362 5.04 4.26 -32.64
C LEU A 362 4.10 5.42 -33.03
N MET A 363 4.23 6.58 -32.37
CA MET A 363 3.46 7.78 -32.74
C MET A 363 3.74 8.22 -34.18
N SER A 364 5.00 8.15 -34.62
CA SER A 364 5.38 8.47 -36.00
C SER A 364 4.72 7.52 -37.01
N SER A 365 4.69 6.22 -36.71
CA SER A 365 4.04 5.20 -37.54
C SER A 365 2.53 5.38 -37.60
N LEU A 366 1.88 5.74 -36.48
CA LEU A 366 0.44 6.04 -36.44
C LEU A 366 0.09 7.28 -37.27
N LEU A 367 0.88 8.35 -37.19
CA LEU A 367 0.68 9.56 -37.99
C LEU A 367 0.77 9.29 -39.49
N ARG A 368 1.73 8.46 -39.93
CA ARG A 368 1.89 8.08 -41.35
C ARG A 368 0.73 7.26 -41.92
N ARG A 369 -0.08 6.63 -41.07
CA ARG A 369 -1.28 5.88 -41.49
C ARG A 369 -2.53 6.76 -41.57
N GLY A 370 -2.56 7.85 -40.81
CA GLY A 370 -3.67 8.82 -40.80
C GLY A 370 -3.61 9.84 -41.94
N THR A 371 -2.43 9.99 -42.56
CA THR A 371 -2.20 10.73 -43.82
C THR A 371 -2.31 9.82 -45.02
#